data_AF-A0AAD4FRG3-F1
#
_entry.id   AF-A0AAD4FRG3-F1
#
_cell.length_a   1.000
_cell.length_b   1.000
_cell.length_c   1.000
_cell.angle_alpha   90.00
_cell.angle_beta   90.00
_cell.angle_gamma   90.00
#
_symmetry.space_group_name_H-M   'P 1'
#
loop_
_entity.id
_entity.type
_entity.pdbx_description
1 polymer ?
#
loop_
_entity_poly.entity_id
_entity_poly.type
_entity_poly.pdbx_seq_one_letter_code
_entity_poly.pdbx_strand_id
1 'polypeptide(L)'
;MAPTCRVNNCITNSCNLTSQTVTLFVPKSPPARFAVELGVIICTTEAVVMRYVIFILMLSGCTSVVVSDADFAKNINQKCFSVEKPLNIYRFGKSTSNPHIVFTEESKSTMPIDFDEKYELVGTLSTKELIKIIEIVDYPYGSAGRCWKIYAVSKKHNGKKFELPSCWMDHTTVWFSPHSISRVNINQKIELVTDSIKPSEECI
;
A
#
# COMPACT_ATOMS: atom_id res chain seq x y z
N MET A 1 45.59 7.29 1.95
CA MET A 1 45.69 8.50 1.12
C MET A 1 44.29 8.92 0.69
N ALA A 2 43.91 10.15 1.07
CA ALA A 2 42.73 10.99 0.69
C ALA A 2 41.29 10.49 0.98
N PRO A 3 40.28 11.38 1.18
CA PRO A 3 40.32 12.76 1.70
C PRO A 3 39.27 13.06 2.81
N THR A 4 39.56 14.14 3.54
CA THR A 4 38.67 14.92 4.40
C THR A 4 37.65 15.73 3.59
N CYS A 5 36.39 15.77 4.04
CA CYS A 5 35.46 16.87 3.78
C CYS A 5 35.10 17.56 5.09
N ARG A 6 35.59 18.79 5.27
CA ARG A 6 35.13 19.73 6.30
C ARG A 6 33.78 20.32 5.87
N VAL A 7 32.86 20.42 6.81
CA VAL A 7 31.87 21.50 6.84
C VAL A 7 32.00 22.19 8.19
N ASN A 8 32.48 23.42 8.15
CA ASN A 8 32.53 24.36 9.27
C ASN A 8 31.20 25.11 9.36
N ASN A 9 30.87 25.51 10.59
CA ASN A 9 30.00 26.62 11.02
C ASN A 9 28.48 26.35 10.98
N CYS A 10 27.68 26.63 12.01
CA CYS A 10 27.83 27.60 13.10
C CYS A 10 27.16 27.13 14.41
N ILE A 11 27.72 27.66 15.50
CA ILE A 11 27.35 27.55 16.91
C ILE A 11 26.15 28.45 17.21
N THR A 12 25.16 27.96 17.97
CA THR A 12 24.49 28.73 19.04
C THR A 12 23.82 27.76 20.02
N ASN A 13 24.43 27.53 21.18
CA ASN A 13 23.84 26.84 22.32
C ASN A 13 23.34 27.88 23.34
N SER A 14 22.03 27.95 23.55
CA SER A 14 21.44 28.42 24.81
C SER A 14 19.94 28.09 24.83
N CYS A 15 19.56 26.94 25.40
CA CYS A 15 18.18 26.67 25.82
C CYS A 15 18.05 27.03 27.30
N ASN A 16 17.22 28.04 27.59
CA ASN A 16 16.86 28.47 28.93
C ASN A 16 15.65 27.65 29.41
N LEU A 17 15.73 27.06 30.60
CA LEU A 17 14.61 26.40 31.27
C LEU A 17 13.63 27.45 31.84
N THR A 18 12.35 27.34 31.52
CA THR A 18 11.28 27.88 32.36
C THR A 18 10.25 26.79 32.62
N SER A 19 10.17 26.39 33.89
CA SER A 19 9.17 25.49 34.48
C SER A 19 7.78 26.11 34.40
N GLN A 20 6.78 25.37 33.92
CA GLN A 20 5.38 25.67 34.16
C GLN A 20 4.72 24.46 34.85
N THR A 21 4.11 24.72 36.00
CA THR A 21 3.34 23.75 36.79
C THR A 21 1.87 23.86 36.36
N VAL A 22 1.24 22.74 35.98
CA VAL A 22 -0.20 22.69 35.67
C VAL A 22 -0.90 21.80 36.69
N THR A 23 -1.91 22.36 37.37
CA THR A 23 -2.77 21.70 38.37
C THR A 23 -3.94 20.99 37.67
N LEU A 24 -4.21 19.72 38.01
CA LEU A 24 -5.29 18.91 37.45
C LEU A 24 -6.56 18.98 38.31
N PHE A 25 -7.71 19.26 37.69
CA PHE A 25 -9.05 19.08 38.27
C PHE A 25 -9.65 17.74 37.79
N VAL A 26 -10.26 16.98 38.70
CA VAL A 26 -10.92 15.69 38.42
C VAL A 26 -12.40 15.76 38.84
N PRO A 27 -13.38 15.57 37.94
CA PRO A 27 -14.76 15.25 38.34
C PRO A 27 -15.05 13.73 38.29
N LYS A 28 -15.95 13.29 39.19
CA LYS A 28 -16.42 11.92 39.46
C LYS A 28 -17.17 11.27 38.26
N SER A 29 -17.03 9.95 38.12
CA SER A 29 -17.39 8.98 37.05
C SER A 29 -18.89 8.62 36.89
N PRO A 30 -19.35 7.60 36.08
CA PRO A 30 -18.80 6.79 34.93
C PRO A 30 -19.84 6.58 33.75
N PRO A 31 -19.68 5.66 32.76
CA PRO A 31 -18.49 5.06 32.12
C PRO A 31 -18.48 5.25 30.58
N ALA A 32 -17.37 5.68 29.99
CA ALA A 32 -17.07 5.41 28.59
C ALA A 32 -15.56 5.36 28.36
N ARG A 33 -15.14 4.23 27.78
CA ARG A 33 -13.82 3.82 27.29
C ARG A 33 -12.78 4.95 27.17
N PHE A 34 -11.80 4.93 28.06
CA PHE A 34 -10.59 5.75 27.96
C PHE A 34 -9.59 5.11 26.99
N ALA A 35 -9.20 5.85 25.96
CA ALA A 35 -7.94 5.65 25.28
C ALA A 35 -6.83 6.12 26.24
N VAL A 36 -5.94 5.22 26.64
CA VAL A 36 -4.74 5.56 27.38
C VAL A 36 -3.66 5.85 26.34
N GLU A 37 -3.40 7.13 26.06
CA GLU A 37 -2.16 7.53 25.41
C GLU A 37 -1.01 7.32 26.41
N LEU A 38 -0.27 6.23 26.23
CA LEU A 38 1.00 6.02 26.90
C LEU A 38 2.05 6.92 26.23
N GLY A 39 2.17 8.15 26.73
CA GLY A 39 3.35 8.97 26.53
C GLY A 39 4.54 8.35 27.28
N VAL A 40 5.36 7.58 26.57
CA VAL A 40 6.63 7.07 27.11
C VAL A 40 7.68 8.17 27.00
N ILE A 41 7.98 8.85 28.10
CA ILE A 41 9.15 9.73 28.19
C ILE A 41 10.35 8.86 28.57
N ILE A 42 11.22 8.58 27.60
CA ILE A 42 12.49 7.89 27.83
C ILE A 42 13.57 8.93 28.06
N CYS A 43 13.89 9.17 29.33
CA CYS A 43 15.14 9.82 29.71
C CYS A 43 16.22 8.74 29.83
N THR A 44 17.07 8.54 28.82
CA THR A 44 18.30 7.76 29.03
C THR A 44 19.49 8.29 28.23
N THR A 45 20.65 8.16 28.89
CA THR A 45 21.99 8.59 28.51
C THR A 45 22.44 8.02 27.16
N GLU A 46 23.22 8.83 26.44
CA GLU A 46 23.50 8.76 24.99
C GLU A 46 24.04 7.42 24.45
N ALA A 47 24.51 6.51 25.30
CA ALA A 47 25.09 5.23 24.87
C ALA A 47 24.07 4.08 24.69
N VAL A 48 22.88 4.16 25.33
CA VAL A 48 21.89 3.05 25.28
C VAL A 48 20.94 3.19 24.08
N VAL A 49 20.71 4.42 23.62
CA VAL A 49 19.77 4.75 22.54
C VAL A 49 20.21 4.15 21.19
N MET A 50 21.51 4.09 20.92
CA MET A 50 22.01 3.64 19.61
C MET A 50 21.80 2.13 19.38
N ARG A 51 21.75 1.30 20.43
CA ARG A 51 21.47 -0.15 20.30
C ARG A 51 20.00 -0.48 20.10
N TYR A 52 19.08 0.31 20.67
CA TYR A 52 17.64 0.06 20.57
C TYR A 52 17.01 0.60 19.28
N VAL A 53 17.53 1.72 18.74
CA VAL A 53 17.04 2.28 17.46
C VAL A 53 17.36 1.34 16.29
N ILE A 54 18.51 0.65 16.33
CA ILE A 54 18.87 -0.37 15.32
C ILE A 54 17.97 -1.61 15.41
N PHE A 55 17.55 -2.00 16.61
CA PHE A 55 16.66 -3.15 16.81
C PHE A 55 15.22 -2.89 16.32
N ILE A 56 14.72 -1.65 16.43
CA ILE A 56 13.39 -1.27 15.93
C ILE A 56 13.37 -1.18 14.39
N LEU A 57 14.46 -0.71 13.76
CA LEU A 57 14.59 -0.67 12.30
C LEU A 57 14.68 -2.07 11.65
N MET A 58 15.16 -3.08 12.38
CA MET A 58 15.22 -4.48 11.92
C MET A 58 13.86 -5.21 11.98
N LEU A 59 12.87 -4.66 12.70
CA LEU A 59 11.56 -5.32 12.94
C LEU A 59 10.43 -4.79 12.04
N SER A 60 10.65 -3.74 11.25
CA SER A 60 9.60 -3.04 10.49
C SER A 60 9.46 -3.46 9.01
N GLY A 61 10.23 -4.44 8.52
CA GLY A 61 10.24 -4.83 7.11
C GLY A 61 9.00 -5.58 6.59
N CYS A 62 8.12 -6.06 7.49
CA CYS A 62 7.04 -7.00 7.14
C CYS A 62 5.63 -6.39 7.12
N THR A 63 5.49 -5.07 7.23
CA THR A 63 4.16 -4.44 7.18
C THR A 63 3.81 -3.93 5.78
N SER A 64 2.55 -4.10 5.41
CA SER A 64 1.98 -3.51 4.19
C SER A 64 1.60 -2.06 4.44
N VAL A 65 1.89 -1.18 3.48
CA VAL A 65 1.67 0.27 3.61
C VAL A 65 0.81 0.77 2.46
N VAL A 66 -0.23 1.52 2.75
CA VAL A 66 -1.03 2.21 1.72
C VAL A 66 -0.22 3.38 1.18
N VAL A 67 -0.03 3.42 -0.14
CA VAL A 67 0.82 4.41 -0.82
C VAL A 67 0.07 5.18 -1.91
N SER A 68 -1.26 5.13 -1.90
CA SER A 68 -2.14 5.73 -2.91
C SER A 68 -1.84 7.21 -3.19
N ASP A 69 -1.44 7.98 -2.18
CA ASP A 69 -1.22 9.43 -2.27
C ASP A 69 0.22 9.81 -2.65
N ALA A 70 1.11 8.84 -2.83
CA ALA A 70 2.49 9.10 -3.19
C ALA A 70 2.63 9.59 -4.65
N ASP A 71 3.65 10.41 -4.92
CA ASP A 71 3.85 11.04 -6.23
C ASP A 71 3.94 10.05 -7.39
N PHE A 72 4.55 8.88 -7.16
CA PHE A 72 4.66 7.81 -8.15
C PHE A 72 3.32 7.15 -8.51
N ALA A 73 2.30 7.27 -7.66
CA ALA A 73 0.99 6.65 -7.85
C ALA A 73 -0.07 7.60 -8.43
N LYS A 74 0.22 8.92 -8.49
CA LYS A 74 -0.76 9.96 -8.88
C LYS A 74 -1.36 9.81 -10.26
N ASN A 75 -0.67 9.13 -11.18
CA ASN A 75 -1.15 8.91 -12.55
C ASN A 75 -2.17 7.77 -12.66
N ILE A 76 -2.31 6.92 -11.63
CA ILE A 76 -3.26 5.81 -11.63
C ILE A 76 -4.24 5.87 -10.46
N ASN A 77 -3.86 6.39 -9.30
CA ASN A 77 -4.74 6.47 -8.13
C ASN A 77 -5.94 7.39 -8.39
N GLN A 78 -7.13 6.96 -7.99
CA GLN A 78 -8.42 7.64 -8.20
C GLN A 78 -8.73 7.94 -9.67
N LYS A 79 -8.00 7.36 -10.62
CA LYS A 79 -8.28 7.46 -12.06
C LYS A 79 -9.22 6.35 -12.50
N CYS A 80 -9.97 6.66 -13.54
CA CYS A 80 -10.89 5.72 -14.17
C CYS A 80 -10.30 5.14 -15.44
N PHE A 81 -10.67 3.89 -15.71
CA PHE A 81 -10.19 3.10 -16.82
C PHE A 81 -11.37 2.40 -17.50
N SER A 82 -11.34 2.35 -18.82
CA SER A 82 -12.25 1.57 -19.65
C SER A 82 -11.69 0.16 -19.81
N VAL A 83 -12.54 -0.84 -19.64
CA VAL A 83 -12.23 -2.24 -19.94
C VAL A 83 -12.24 -2.44 -21.46
N GLU A 84 -11.14 -2.92 -22.02
CA GLU A 84 -11.01 -3.13 -23.47
C GLU A 84 -11.29 -4.60 -23.85
N LYS A 85 -10.95 -5.54 -22.96
CA LYS A 85 -11.21 -6.97 -23.10
C LYS A 85 -12.08 -7.45 -21.94
N PRO A 86 -13.03 -8.37 -22.14
CA PRO A 86 -13.82 -8.92 -21.03
C PRO A 86 -12.92 -9.46 -19.92
N LEU A 87 -13.23 -9.09 -18.68
CA LEU A 87 -12.48 -9.53 -17.51
C LEU A 87 -13.38 -10.36 -16.60
N ASN A 88 -12.84 -11.43 -16.06
CA ASN A 88 -13.51 -12.30 -15.10
C ASN A 88 -13.08 -11.92 -13.68
N ILE A 89 -14.05 -11.85 -12.77
CA ILE A 89 -13.84 -11.56 -11.35
C ILE A 89 -13.99 -12.87 -10.57
N TYR A 90 -12.93 -13.26 -9.87
CA TYR A 90 -12.89 -14.48 -9.07
C TYR A 90 -12.83 -14.19 -7.57
N ARG A 91 -13.45 -15.04 -6.77
CA ARG A 91 -13.40 -15.01 -5.30
C ARG A 91 -12.62 -16.21 -4.78
N PHE A 92 -11.70 -16.00 -3.85
CA PHE A 92 -11.02 -17.10 -3.16
C PHE A 92 -11.96 -17.78 -2.15
N GLY A 93 -12.38 -19.01 -2.45
CA GLY A 93 -13.34 -19.77 -1.66
C GLY A 93 -14.61 -18.98 -1.32
N LYS A 94 -15.14 -19.18 -0.11
CA LYS A 94 -16.27 -18.43 0.44
C LYS A 94 -15.85 -17.23 1.30
N SER A 95 -14.57 -16.87 1.27
CA SER A 95 -14.05 -15.80 2.11
C SER A 95 -14.58 -14.44 1.64
N THR A 96 -15.08 -13.65 2.59
CA THR A 96 -15.44 -12.24 2.37
C THR A 96 -14.29 -11.30 2.70
N SER A 97 -13.21 -11.79 3.33
CA SER A 97 -12.07 -10.97 3.75
C SER A 97 -11.00 -10.84 2.67
N ASN A 98 -10.93 -11.77 1.73
CA ASN A 98 -9.98 -11.70 0.63
C ASN A 98 -10.54 -10.84 -0.51
N PRO A 99 -9.75 -9.92 -1.08
CA PRO A 99 -10.18 -9.19 -2.26
C PRO A 99 -10.43 -10.15 -3.41
N HIS A 100 -11.42 -9.85 -4.24
CA HIS A 100 -11.62 -10.57 -5.50
C HIS A 100 -10.43 -10.31 -6.42
N ILE A 101 -10.12 -11.22 -7.32
CA ILE A 101 -9.03 -11.05 -8.29
C ILE A 101 -9.59 -11.03 -9.70
N VAL A 102 -8.96 -10.26 -10.60
CA VAL A 102 -9.47 -10.02 -11.94
C VAL A 102 -8.48 -10.47 -13.00
N PHE A 103 -8.96 -11.20 -14.01
CA PHE A 103 -8.15 -11.74 -15.10
C PHE A 103 -8.88 -11.71 -16.44
N THR A 104 -8.13 -11.73 -17.54
CA THR A 104 -8.67 -12.15 -18.83
C THR A 104 -8.77 -13.67 -18.87
N GLU A 105 -9.67 -14.21 -19.71
CA GLU A 105 -9.75 -15.66 -19.95
C GLU A 105 -8.40 -16.25 -20.40
N GLU A 106 -7.69 -15.52 -21.27
CA GLU A 106 -6.36 -15.90 -21.74
C GLU A 106 -5.36 -16.03 -20.58
N SER A 107 -5.33 -15.06 -19.67
CA SER A 107 -4.44 -15.10 -18.51
C SER A 107 -4.84 -16.17 -17.49
N LYS A 108 -6.10 -16.61 -17.46
CA LYS A 108 -6.54 -17.71 -16.60
C LYS A 108 -5.77 -19.01 -16.90
N SER A 109 -5.47 -19.27 -18.17
CA SER A 109 -4.75 -20.49 -18.59
C SER A 109 -3.34 -20.61 -18.02
N THR A 110 -2.78 -19.49 -17.54
CA THR A 110 -1.44 -19.45 -16.94
C THR A 110 -1.47 -19.64 -15.42
N MET A 111 -2.64 -19.72 -14.80
CA MET A 111 -2.79 -19.93 -13.37
C MET A 111 -2.42 -21.35 -12.94
N PRO A 112 -2.08 -21.55 -11.65
CA PRO A 112 -1.86 -22.88 -11.09
C PRO A 112 -3.02 -23.85 -11.38
N ILE A 113 -2.71 -25.15 -11.49
CA ILE A 113 -3.68 -26.20 -11.84
C ILE A 113 -4.86 -26.25 -10.86
N ASP A 114 -4.65 -25.88 -9.60
CA ASP A 114 -5.66 -25.86 -8.53
C ASP A 114 -6.45 -24.54 -8.44
N PHE A 115 -6.31 -23.65 -9.44
CA PHE A 115 -7.01 -22.37 -9.45
C PHE A 115 -8.53 -22.55 -9.40
N ASP A 116 -9.10 -23.40 -10.25
CA ASP A 116 -10.54 -23.62 -10.34
C ASP A 116 -11.10 -24.34 -9.09
N GLU A 117 -10.27 -25.01 -8.30
CA GLU A 117 -10.65 -25.58 -7.00
C GLU A 117 -10.70 -24.52 -5.90
N LYS A 118 -9.84 -23.51 -6.00
CA LYS A 118 -9.67 -22.45 -4.99
C LYS A 118 -10.50 -21.20 -5.27
N TYR A 119 -10.82 -20.93 -6.53
CA TYR A 119 -11.41 -19.70 -6.98
C TYR A 119 -12.75 -19.93 -7.69
N GLU A 120 -13.75 -19.15 -7.30
CA GLU A 120 -15.09 -19.17 -7.89
C GLU A 120 -15.29 -17.93 -8.76
N LEU A 121 -15.79 -18.11 -9.99
CA LEU A 121 -16.20 -17.01 -10.85
C LEU A 121 -17.45 -16.35 -10.27
N VAL A 122 -17.37 -15.08 -9.89
CA VAL A 122 -18.48 -14.35 -9.25
C VAL A 122 -19.02 -13.19 -10.08
N GLY A 123 -18.40 -12.89 -11.22
CA GLY A 123 -18.86 -11.85 -12.13
C GLY A 123 -17.90 -11.59 -13.27
N THR A 124 -18.31 -10.71 -14.17
CA THR A 124 -17.48 -10.27 -15.30
C THR A 124 -17.60 -8.75 -15.48
N LEU A 125 -16.50 -8.13 -15.93
CA LEU A 125 -16.48 -6.75 -16.41
C LEU A 125 -16.56 -6.81 -17.93
N SER A 126 -17.59 -6.17 -18.49
CA SER A 126 -17.79 -6.14 -19.94
C SER A 126 -16.89 -5.10 -20.59
N THR A 127 -16.64 -5.23 -21.90
CA THR A 127 -15.98 -4.18 -22.68
C THR A 127 -16.70 -2.84 -22.55
N LYS A 128 -15.92 -1.74 -22.48
CA LYS A 128 -16.33 -0.36 -22.17
C LYS A 128 -16.85 -0.13 -20.76
N GLU A 129 -16.82 -1.13 -19.89
CA GLU A 129 -17.15 -0.91 -18.49
C GLU A 129 -16.07 -0.07 -17.82
N LEU A 130 -16.50 0.90 -17.01
CA LEU A 130 -15.61 1.77 -16.28
C LEU A 130 -15.26 1.16 -14.92
N ILE A 131 -13.96 1.15 -14.62
CA ILE A 131 -13.41 0.81 -13.32
C ILE A 131 -12.64 2.00 -12.77
N LYS A 132 -12.57 2.12 -11.44
CA LYS A 132 -11.78 3.16 -10.77
C LYS A 132 -10.77 2.52 -9.85
N ILE A 133 -9.49 2.87 -9.99
CA ILE A 133 -8.46 2.47 -9.03
C ILE A 133 -8.66 3.29 -7.76
N ILE A 134 -8.80 2.64 -6.62
CA ILE A 134 -9.12 3.28 -5.34
C ILE A 134 -8.01 3.19 -4.30
N GLU A 135 -7.12 2.20 -4.42
CA GLU A 135 -6.10 1.96 -3.42
C GLU A 135 -4.91 1.23 -4.03
N ILE A 136 -3.71 1.64 -3.62
CA ILE A 136 -2.44 1.02 -3.98
C ILE A 136 -1.68 0.74 -2.70
N VAL A 137 -1.26 -0.51 -2.52
CA VAL A 137 -0.57 -0.98 -1.33
C VAL A 137 0.80 -1.51 -1.70
N ASP A 138 1.82 -1.06 -0.98
CA ASP A 138 3.13 -1.68 -0.96
C ASP A 138 3.09 -2.88 -0.01
N TYR A 139 3.08 -4.09 -0.57
CA TYR A 139 2.89 -5.32 0.18
C TYR A 139 4.20 -6.14 0.26
N PRO A 140 4.67 -6.51 1.48
CA PRO A 140 5.83 -7.37 1.65
C PRO A 140 5.48 -8.85 1.47
N TYR A 141 6.27 -9.55 0.68
CA TYR A 141 6.27 -10.99 0.52
C TYR A 141 7.49 -11.64 1.19
N GLY A 142 7.84 -11.16 2.38
CA GLY A 142 8.98 -11.67 3.15
C GLY A 142 10.29 -11.60 2.36
N SER A 143 11.02 -12.72 2.29
CA SER A 143 12.30 -12.82 1.58
C SER A 143 12.18 -12.66 0.06
N ALA A 144 10.98 -12.83 -0.50
CA ALA A 144 10.75 -12.69 -1.93
C ALA A 144 10.73 -11.21 -2.38
N GLY A 145 10.62 -10.27 -1.44
CA GLY A 145 10.68 -8.83 -1.69
C GLY A 145 9.34 -8.13 -1.45
N ARG A 146 9.16 -6.95 -2.06
CA ARG A 146 7.94 -6.14 -1.94
C ARG A 146 7.29 -5.96 -3.31
N CYS A 147 5.98 -5.81 -3.35
CA CYS A 147 5.20 -5.73 -4.57
C CYS A 147 4.02 -4.77 -4.41
N TRP A 148 3.50 -4.29 -5.53
CA TRP A 148 2.24 -3.55 -5.53
C TRP A 148 1.04 -4.49 -5.44
N LYS A 149 0.05 -4.09 -4.65
CA LYS A 149 -1.33 -4.53 -4.80
C LYS A 149 -2.19 -3.35 -5.21
N ILE A 150 -2.84 -3.47 -6.35
CA ILE A 150 -3.64 -2.39 -6.95
C ILE A 150 -5.11 -2.81 -6.92
N TYR A 151 -5.93 -1.98 -6.31
CA TYR A 151 -7.34 -2.28 -6.09
C TYR A 151 -8.23 -1.31 -6.83
N ALA A 152 -9.29 -1.86 -7.41
CA ALA A 152 -10.28 -1.12 -8.16
C ALA A 152 -11.70 -1.51 -7.79
N VAL A 153 -12.66 -0.68 -8.23
CA VAL A 153 -14.10 -0.89 -8.08
C VAL A 153 -14.81 -0.64 -9.41
N SER A 154 -16.00 -1.24 -9.57
CA SER A 154 -16.95 -0.96 -10.65
C SER A 154 -18.32 -0.60 -10.07
N LYS A 155 -19.02 0.33 -10.72
CA LYS A 155 -20.41 0.69 -10.38
C LYS A 155 -21.37 -0.49 -10.55
N LYS A 156 -21.17 -1.34 -11.55
CA LYS A 156 -22.06 -2.50 -11.82
C LYS A 156 -21.91 -3.62 -10.80
N HIS A 157 -20.78 -3.66 -10.11
CA HIS A 157 -20.49 -4.68 -9.10
C HIS A 157 -20.70 -4.16 -7.67
N ASN A 158 -21.64 -3.22 -7.48
CA ASN A 158 -21.98 -2.60 -6.19
C ASN A 158 -20.77 -2.07 -5.42
N GLY A 159 -19.75 -1.56 -6.13
CA GLY A 159 -18.53 -1.06 -5.50
C GLY A 159 -17.66 -2.14 -4.84
N LYS A 160 -17.88 -3.44 -5.14
CA LYS A 160 -17.00 -4.51 -4.67
C LYS A 160 -15.56 -4.22 -5.11
N LYS A 161 -14.66 -4.27 -4.14
CA LYS A 161 -13.22 -4.12 -4.32
C LYS A 161 -12.65 -5.39 -4.95
N PHE A 162 -11.84 -5.21 -6.00
CA PHE A 162 -11.12 -6.28 -6.65
C PHE A 162 -9.68 -5.86 -6.94
N GLU A 163 -8.77 -6.82 -6.91
CA GLU A 163 -7.35 -6.68 -7.16
C GLU A 163 -7.07 -6.85 -8.65
N LEU A 164 -6.32 -5.90 -9.20
CA LEU A 164 -5.82 -5.95 -10.56
C LEU A 164 -4.43 -6.63 -10.58
N PRO A 165 -4.11 -7.40 -11.63
CA PRO A 165 -2.83 -8.10 -11.73
C PRO A 165 -1.64 -7.13 -11.69
N SER A 166 -0.90 -7.13 -10.59
CA SER A 166 0.14 -6.12 -10.31
C SER A 166 1.42 -6.69 -9.73
N CYS A 167 1.40 -7.93 -9.25
CA CYS A 167 2.58 -8.62 -8.72
C CYS A 167 2.74 -10.01 -9.32
N TRP A 168 3.95 -10.31 -9.78
CA TRP A 168 4.30 -11.61 -10.38
C TRP A 168 4.20 -12.81 -9.41
N MET A 169 4.21 -12.55 -8.09
CA MET A 169 4.11 -13.61 -7.08
C MET A 169 2.70 -14.16 -6.94
N ASP A 170 1.69 -13.29 -7.11
CA ASP A 170 0.28 -13.68 -6.99
C ASP A 170 -0.38 -13.82 -8.36
N HIS A 171 0.22 -13.22 -9.40
CA HIS A 171 -0.34 -13.17 -10.75
C HIS A 171 0.71 -13.56 -11.77
N THR A 172 0.35 -14.43 -12.70
CA THR A 172 1.20 -14.82 -13.84
C THR A 172 1.32 -13.74 -14.91
N THR A 173 0.37 -12.80 -14.95
CA THR A 173 0.40 -11.61 -15.81
C THR A 173 0.46 -10.35 -14.95
N VAL A 174 1.24 -9.35 -15.35
CA VAL A 174 1.39 -8.09 -14.60
C VAL A 174 0.96 -6.93 -15.49
N TRP A 175 0.09 -6.06 -14.99
CA TRP A 175 -0.48 -4.93 -15.74
C TRP A 175 0.17 -3.59 -15.40
N PHE A 176 1.04 -3.53 -14.41
CA PHE A 176 1.59 -2.28 -13.90
C PHE A 176 3.10 -2.37 -13.74
N SER A 177 3.82 -1.32 -14.15
CA SER A 177 5.27 -1.21 -14.05
C SER A 177 5.67 0.08 -13.32
N PRO A 178 6.74 0.10 -12.51
CA PRO A 178 7.53 -1.05 -12.10
C PRO A 178 6.75 -1.93 -11.13
N HIS A 179 7.11 -3.22 -11.03
CA HIS A 179 6.38 -4.21 -10.22
C HIS A 179 6.53 -4.01 -8.69
N SER A 180 7.40 -3.10 -8.25
CA SER A 180 7.77 -2.90 -6.83
C SER A 180 8.35 -1.52 -6.56
N ILE A 181 8.11 -0.97 -5.36
CA ILE A 181 8.72 0.28 -4.86
C ILE A 181 10.24 0.24 -4.89
N SER A 182 10.87 -0.91 -4.61
CA SER A 182 12.34 -1.03 -4.57
C SER A 182 12.99 -0.82 -5.93
N ARG A 183 12.18 -0.78 -6.99
CA ARG A 183 12.59 -0.53 -8.37
C ARG A 183 12.17 0.86 -8.87
N VAL A 184 11.45 1.65 -8.07
CA VAL A 184 11.06 3.02 -8.37
C VAL A 184 12.19 3.96 -7.98
N ASN A 185 12.83 4.60 -8.96
CA ASN A 185 13.60 5.82 -8.71
C ASN A 185 12.64 6.98 -8.39
N ILE A 186 13.08 8.02 -7.68
CA ILE A 186 12.26 9.17 -7.24
C ILE A 186 11.44 9.84 -8.37
N ASN A 187 11.83 9.63 -9.64
CA ASN A 187 11.17 10.21 -10.80
C ASN A 187 10.27 9.22 -11.58
N GLN A 188 10.27 7.93 -11.22
CA GLN A 188 9.48 6.91 -11.90
C GLN A 188 8.06 6.85 -11.35
N LYS A 189 7.09 6.70 -12.25
CA LYS A 189 5.67 6.56 -11.92
C LYS A 189 5.21 5.13 -12.16
N ILE A 190 4.11 4.73 -11.52
CA ILE A 190 3.47 3.45 -11.80
C ILE A 190 2.68 3.59 -13.10
N GLU A 191 3.09 2.90 -14.14
CA GLU A 191 2.48 2.94 -15.47
C GLU A 191 1.67 1.68 -15.72
N LEU A 192 0.58 1.85 -16.48
CA LEU A 192 -0.23 0.75 -16.98
C LEU A 192 0.43 0.19 -18.25
N VAL A 193 0.72 -1.11 -18.26
CA VAL A 193 1.44 -1.81 -19.35
C VAL A 193 0.64 -2.97 -19.96
N THR A 194 -0.68 -2.95 -19.76
CA THR A 194 -1.61 -3.93 -20.33
C THR A 194 -2.48 -3.31 -21.42
N ASP A 195 -2.98 -4.14 -22.33
CA ASP A 195 -4.00 -3.77 -23.31
C ASP A 195 -5.43 -4.11 -22.84
N SER A 196 -5.57 -4.71 -21.66
CA SER A 196 -6.87 -5.19 -21.14
C SER A 196 -7.75 -4.05 -20.60
N ILE A 197 -7.13 -2.96 -20.15
CA ILE A 197 -7.79 -1.72 -19.72
C ILE A 197 -7.03 -0.52 -20.27
N LYS A 198 -7.70 0.63 -20.42
CA LYS A 198 -7.09 1.91 -20.84
C LYS A 198 -7.59 3.08 -20.00
N PRO A 199 -6.80 4.15 -19.83
CA PRO A 199 -7.28 5.38 -19.19
C PRO A 199 -8.56 5.88 -19.86
N SER A 200 -9.50 6.36 -19.04
CA SER A 200 -10.78 6.92 -19.49
C SER A 200 -10.94 8.35 -18.98
N GLU A 201 -11.53 9.21 -19.81
CA GLU A 201 -11.95 10.57 -19.40
C GLU A 201 -13.25 10.52 -18.59
N GLU A 202 -14.09 9.51 -18.85
CA GLU A 202 -15.30 9.24 -18.08
C GLU A 202 -14.97 8.48 -16.79
N CYS A 203 -15.71 8.79 -15.70
CA CYS A 203 -15.49 8.17 -14.39
C CYS A 203 -16.81 7.88 -13.67
N ILE A 204 -16.74 6.96 -12.70
CA ILE A 204 -17.89 6.44 -11.94
C ILE A 204 -18.10 7.13 -10.59
#